data_AF-A0A7Y5LWV7-F1
#
_entry.id   AF-A0A7Y5LWV7-F1
#
_cell.length_a   1.000
_cell.length_b   1.000
_cell.length_c   1.000
_cell.angle_alpha   90.00
_cell.angle_beta   90.00
_cell.angle_gamma   90.00
#
_symmetry.space_group_name_H-M   'P 1'
#
loop_
_entity.id
_entity.type
_entity.pdbx_description
1 polymer ?
#
loop_
_entity_poly.entity_id
_entity_poly.type
_entity_poly.pdbx_seq_one_letter_code
_entity_poly.pdbx_strand_id
1 'polypeptide(L)'
;MRRRLLLPFVLLLLAGVAEARLGGGHSYGGGGGGGGGGGGSSHGGGSRSSGSGRGRRLDLPAPVWFAIAIVVVTVWYFKKAEREGAATQAPPRRSPNPPQGPLLRRRDPAFSMPLFLDFVQLLHARFHVLRGTRDMKALSPYVAGTLLERAVQATPPGVREVKDVLVASSRVGQVQFGTSTRIPVIFTSNVTESDGVKETRWFLKERWVLSRATGVTSKPPEAMASLDCPSCGSSSEPRPDGSCAHCGQTVRNGQFHWFVTEISVISRVPARPPEISGGEEEGTDLATLVSPTLGADLRAFCTRHPDFDRAAFGAFARSTFLALQDAWSRQDWEAVRPLETDALFSTHRYWMEQYRSAGLRNVLGEIAIRGVTTVKVEVDAYYEALTVRIHADGLDYTMNREGRIVGGSNSRRRRFSEYWTFIRRIGHAAGSKAPEGGCPGCGAPLKLSMAGICEYCQAKVTSGEFGWVLSSIEQDEEYGG
;
A
#
# COMPACT_ATOMS: atom_id res chain seq x y z
N MET A 1 2.18 60.19 -16.45
CA MET A 1 3.03 59.44 -15.49
C MET A 1 2.34 58.13 -15.13
N ARG A 2 2.84 56.99 -15.64
CA ARG A 2 2.33 55.64 -15.29
C ARG A 2 3.00 55.19 -14.00
N ARG A 3 2.25 55.01 -12.91
CA ARG A 3 2.73 54.29 -11.72
C ARG A 3 2.29 52.84 -11.81
N ARG A 4 3.26 51.95 -12.05
CA ARG A 4 3.14 50.49 -11.93
C ARG A 4 3.11 50.15 -10.44
N LEU A 5 2.06 49.48 -9.96
CA LEU A 5 2.06 48.84 -8.65
C LEU A 5 2.49 47.38 -8.84
N LEU A 6 3.64 47.02 -8.27
CA LEU A 6 4.12 45.65 -8.11
C LEU A 6 3.36 45.01 -6.94
N LEU A 7 2.67 43.90 -7.19
CA LEU A 7 2.11 43.05 -6.13
C LEU A 7 3.14 41.96 -5.78
N PRO A 8 3.43 41.69 -4.49
CA PRO A 8 4.26 40.56 -4.10
C PRO A 8 3.41 39.29 -4.10
N PHE A 9 3.84 38.28 -4.85
CA PHE A 9 3.19 36.97 -4.91
C PHE A 9 3.72 36.11 -3.75
N VAL A 10 2.95 35.98 -2.67
CA VAL A 10 3.22 35.00 -1.61
C VAL A 10 2.58 33.68 -2.02
N LEU A 11 3.42 32.73 -2.42
CA LEU A 11 3.04 31.36 -2.78
C LEU A 11 2.81 30.55 -1.49
N LEU A 12 1.55 30.32 -1.13
CA LEU A 12 1.16 29.38 -0.09
C LEU A 12 0.64 28.10 -0.78
N LEU A 13 1.49 27.07 -0.78
CA LEU A 13 1.16 25.71 -1.20
C LEU A 13 0.41 25.03 -0.07
N LEU A 14 -0.86 24.68 -0.27
CA LEU A 14 -1.63 23.80 0.61
C LEU A 14 -1.69 22.42 -0.02
N ALA A 15 -1.10 21.43 0.66
CA ALA A 15 -1.15 20.02 0.32
C ALA A 15 -2.33 19.34 1.04
N GLY A 16 -2.94 18.35 0.39
CA GLY A 16 -3.98 17.50 0.96
C GLY A 16 -3.38 16.45 1.88
N VAL A 17 -3.98 16.33 3.06
CA VAL A 17 -3.56 15.50 4.19
C VAL A 17 -3.90 14.02 4.01
N ALA A 18 -2.96 13.14 4.35
CA ALA A 18 -3.16 11.70 4.48
C ALA A 18 -2.28 11.11 5.59
N GLU A 19 -2.76 10.08 6.30
CA GLU A 19 -2.14 9.49 7.50
C GLU A 19 -1.48 8.15 7.23
N ALA A 20 -0.28 7.91 7.76
CA ALA A 20 0.33 6.58 7.70
C ALA A 20 0.20 5.84 9.03
N ARG A 21 -0.45 4.68 8.96
CA ARG A 21 -0.47 3.59 9.94
C ARG A 21 -0.31 2.26 9.21
N LEU A 22 -0.15 1.18 9.97
CA LEU A 22 0.04 -0.19 9.48
C LEU A 22 -0.82 -0.51 8.24
N GLY A 23 -2.15 -0.41 8.31
CA GLY A 23 -3.03 -0.78 7.20
C GLY A 23 -3.16 0.21 6.05
N GLY A 24 -2.41 1.32 6.03
CA GLY A 24 -2.28 2.22 4.88
C GLY A 24 -3.53 2.98 4.45
N GLY A 25 -3.68 4.23 4.89
CA GLY A 25 -4.67 5.20 4.39
C GLY A 25 -4.09 6.18 3.36
N HIS A 26 -3.34 5.71 2.35
CA HIS A 26 -2.68 6.62 1.39
C HIS A 26 -3.03 6.38 -0.07
N SER A 27 -3.74 7.35 -0.64
CA SER A 27 -3.69 7.65 -2.07
C SER A 27 -2.87 8.92 -2.28
N TYR A 28 -1.58 8.79 -2.59
CA TYR A 28 -0.87 9.91 -3.21
C TYR A 28 -1.48 10.14 -4.60
N GLY A 29 -2.33 11.15 -4.71
CA GLY A 29 -2.90 11.66 -5.94
C GLY A 29 -2.95 13.16 -5.83
N GLY A 30 -2.10 13.86 -6.60
CA GLY A 30 -2.26 15.28 -6.81
C GLY A 30 -3.62 15.55 -7.45
N GLY A 31 -4.58 16.01 -6.66
CA GLY A 31 -5.83 16.59 -7.13
C GLY A 31 -5.57 18.03 -7.54
N GLY A 32 -5.80 18.34 -8.81
CA GLY A 32 -5.83 19.70 -9.30
C GLY A 32 -7.08 20.45 -8.83
N GLY A 33 -6.89 21.70 -8.40
CA GLY A 33 -7.80 22.82 -8.60
C GLY A 33 -9.15 22.82 -7.85
N GLY A 34 -9.20 23.55 -6.73
CA GLY A 34 -10.43 24.05 -6.12
C GLY A 34 -10.11 24.88 -4.87
N GLY A 35 -10.17 26.21 -4.99
CA GLY A 35 -9.63 27.14 -3.99
C GLY A 35 -10.42 27.23 -2.68
N GLY A 36 -9.70 27.45 -1.58
CA GLY A 36 -10.24 27.82 -0.26
C GLY A 36 -9.08 28.12 0.70
N GLY A 37 -9.00 29.36 1.20
CA GLY A 37 -7.84 29.87 1.95
C GLY A 37 -7.88 29.56 3.45
N GLY A 38 -6.83 28.92 3.97
CA GLY A 38 -6.61 28.71 5.40
C GLY A 38 -5.43 29.54 5.91
N GLY A 39 -5.70 30.51 6.78
CA GLY A 39 -4.69 31.25 7.53
C GLY A 39 -4.35 30.54 8.85
N GLY A 40 -3.06 30.36 9.10
CA GLY A 40 -2.54 29.73 10.31
C GLY A 40 -2.74 30.59 11.57
N SER A 41 -3.13 29.96 12.67
CA SER A 41 -3.17 30.57 14.00
C SER A 41 -2.00 30.06 14.84
N SER A 42 -1.02 30.92 15.09
CA SER A 42 -0.02 30.75 16.13
C SER A 42 -0.69 30.92 17.50
N HIS A 43 -0.64 29.88 18.33
CA HIS A 43 -1.01 29.97 19.74
C HIS A 43 0.27 30.19 20.55
N GLY A 44 0.52 31.44 20.94
CA GLY A 44 1.54 31.79 21.92
C GLY A 44 1.04 31.46 23.33
N GLY A 45 1.76 30.56 24.02
CA GLY A 45 1.51 30.23 25.41
C GLY A 45 1.75 31.42 26.34
N GLY A 46 0.79 31.65 27.24
CA GLY A 46 0.91 32.65 28.29
C GLY A 46 1.95 32.24 29.33
N SER A 47 3.05 32.99 29.37
CA SER A 47 3.97 32.99 30.51
C SER A 47 3.68 34.22 31.37
N ARG A 48 3.45 33.99 32.66
CA ARG A 48 3.24 35.04 33.66
C ARG A 48 4.60 35.67 33.98
N SER A 49 4.81 36.91 33.57
CA SER A 49 5.90 37.75 34.06
C SER A 49 5.33 39.08 34.53
N SER A 50 5.41 39.33 35.83
CA SER A 50 5.19 40.62 36.46
C SER A 50 6.22 41.64 35.92
N GLY A 51 5.75 42.56 35.09
CA GLY A 51 6.57 43.64 34.53
C GLY A 51 5.71 44.89 34.37
N SER A 52 5.98 45.90 35.18
CA SER A 52 5.41 47.24 35.09
C SER A 52 5.77 47.89 33.76
N GLY A 53 4.84 47.89 32.80
CA GLY A 53 4.99 48.57 31.52
C GLY A 53 3.69 49.26 31.12
N ARG A 54 3.71 50.60 31.05
CA ARG A 54 2.62 51.43 30.50
C ARG A 54 2.28 50.98 29.07
N GLY A 55 1.20 50.22 28.91
CA GLY A 55 0.65 49.88 27.60
C GLY A 55 -0.06 51.08 26.98
N ARG A 56 0.48 51.59 25.87
CA ARG A 56 -0.23 52.52 24.97
C ARG A 56 -1.47 51.82 24.43
N ARG A 57 -2.67 52.32 24.78
CA ARG A 57 -3.90 51.96 24.07
C ARG A 57 -3.78 52.50 22.65
N LEU A 58 -3.97 51.63 21.65
CA LEU A 58 -4.17 52.07 20.27
C LEU A 58 -5.55 52.72 20.19
N ASP A 59 -5.61 54.05 20.34
CA ASP A 59 -6.79 54.85 20.05
C ASP A 59 -7.02 54.91 18.53
N LEU A 60 -7.56 53.81 17.99
CA LEU A 60 -8.07 53.80 16.62
C LEU A 60 -9.43 54.50 16.60
N PRO A 61 -9.69 55.39 15.62
CA PRO A 61 -10.95 56.12 15.53
C PRO A 61 -12.12 55.13 15.36
N ALA A 62 -13.28 55.46 15.95
CA ALA A 62 -14.51 54.66 15.94
C ALA A 62 -14.86 53.96 14.60
N PRO A 63 -14.71 54.57 13.40
CA PRO A 63 -14.96 53.88 12.13
C PRO A 63 -14.05 52.66 11.88
N VAL A 64 -12.83 52.64 12.41
CA VAL A 64 -11.90 51.50 12.27
C VAL A 64 -12.36 50.33 13.15
N TRP A 65 -12.83 50.61 14.36
CA TRP A 65 -13.45 49.60 15.22
C TRP A 65 -14.72 49.01 14.59
N PHE A 66 -15.53 49.86 13.94
CA PHE A 66 -16.72 49.41 13.22
C PHE A 66 -16.36 48.50 12.04
N ALA A 67 -15.32 48.83 11.27
CA ALA A 67 -14.82 48.00 10.18
C ALA A 67 -14.29 46.65 10.68
N ILE A 68 -13.53 46.62 11.78
CA ILE A 68 -13.04 45.39 12.40
C ILE A 68 -14.22 44.53 12.88
N ALA A 69 -15.21 45.12 13.55
CA ALA A 69 -16.40 44.40 14.00
C ALA A 69 -17.18 43.80 12.82
N ILE A 70 -17.35 44.53 11.72
CA ILE A 70 -17.97 44.03 10.49
C ILE A 70 -17.18 42.84 9.93
N VAL A 71 -15.85 42.94 9.83
CA VAL A 71 -15.01 41.84 9.34
C VAL A 71 -15.13 40.61 10.25
N VAL A 72 -15.11 40.78 11.57
CA VAL A 72 -15.25 39.67 12.52
C VAL A 72 -16.61 39.01 12.41
N VAL A 73 -17.70 39.78 12.34
CA VAL A 73 -19.06 39.26 12.18
C VAL A 73 -19.21 38.57 10.82
N THR A 74 -18.65 39.14 9.77
CA THR A 74 -18.69 38.58 8.41
C THR A 74 -17.94 37.24 8.36
N VAL A 75 -16.72 37.18 8.89
CA VAL A 75 -15.93 35.94 9.00
C VAL A 75 -16.64 34.91 9.86
N TRP A 76 -17.24 35.32 10.97
CA TRP A 76 -18.03 34.42 11.82
C TRP A 76 -19.25 33.86 11.07
N TYR A 77 -19.94 34.70 10.31
CA TYR A 77 -21.11 34.30 9.52
C TYR A 77 -20.72 33.33 8.40
N PHE A 78 -19.62 33.60 7.67
CA PHE A 78 -19.11 32.69 6.64
C PHE A 78 -18.59 31.37 7.22
N LYS A 79 -17.89 31.38 8.37
CA LYS A 79 -17.49 30.13 9.06
C LYS A 79 -18.68 29.33 9.60
N LYS A 80 -19.74 30.01 10.04
CA LYS A 80 -20.98 29.36 10.47
C LYS A 80 -21.69 28.73 9.26
N ALA A 81 -21.77 29.44 8.14
CA ALA A 81 -22.31 28.93 6.88
C ALA A 81 -21.48 27.77 6.31
N GLU A 82 -20.16 27.76 6.46
CA GLU A 82 -19.30 26.61 6.12
C GLU A 82 -19.55 25.40 7.04
N ARG A 83 -19.78 25.61 8.34
CA ARG A 83 -20.11 24.53 9.27
C ARG A 83 -21.51 23.94 9.03
N GLU A 84 -22.47 24.78 8.68
CA GLU A 84 -23.82 24.36 8.33
C GLU A 84 -23.89 23.79 6.90
N GLY A 85 -23.02 24.26 5.98
CA GLY A 85 -22.86 23.74 4.62
C GLY A 85 -22.06 22.44 4.52
N ALA A 86 -21.09 22.22 5.39
CA ALA A 86 -20.32 20.96 5.48
C ALA A 86 -21.15 19.77 5.98
N ALA A 87 -22.34 20.02 6.54
CA ALA A 87 -23.31 18.97 6.87
C ALA A 87 -24.13 18.48 5.66
N THR A 88 -23.90 19.03 4.46
CA THR A 88 -24.69 18.68 3.28
C THR A 88 -23.78 18.12 2.17
N GLN A 89 -23.93 16.82 1.95
CA GLN A 89 -23.29 15.96 0.94
C GLN A 89 -21.90 15.44 1.32
N ALA A 90 -21.91 14.35 2.10
CA ALA A 90 -20.86 13.35 2.02
C ALA A 90 -20.65 12.96 0.53
N PRO A 91 -19.41 12.82 0.05
CA PRO A 91 -19.15 12.46 -1.34
C PRO A 91 -19.95 11.19 -1.69
N PRO A 92 -20.56 11.12 -2.90
CA PRO A 92 -21.33 9.97 -3.29
C PRO A 92 -20.46 8.72 -3.16
N ARG A 93 -20.95 7.74 -2.39
CA ARG A 93 -20.30 6.44 -2.22
C ARG A 93 -19.91 5.92 -3.60
N ARG A 94 -18.61 5.81 -3.88
CA ARG A 94 -18.17 5.03 -5.03
C ARG A 94 -18.71 3.63 -4.80
N SER A 95 -19.59 3.17 -5.68
CA SER A 95 -20.03 1.78 -5.64
C SER A 95 -18.77 0.92 -5.74
N PRO A 96 -18.53 0.00 -4.79
CA PRO A 96 -17.35 -0.83 -4.86
C PRO A 96 -17.35 -1.56 -6.21
N ASN A 97 -16.20 -1.55 -6.89
CA ASN A 97 -16.06 -2.30 -8.13
C ASN A 97 -16.39 -3.77 -7.83
N PRO A 98 -17.08 -4.48 -8.74
CA PRO A 98 -17.39 -5.89 -8.51
C PRO A 98 -16.10 -6.68 -8.27
N PRO A 99 -16.13 -7.71 -7.40
CA PRO A 99 -14.94 -8.48 -7.08
C PRO A 99 -14.37 -9.12 -8.36
N GLN A 100 -13.16 -8.71 -8.74
CA GLN A 100 -12.55 -9.07 -10.02
C GLN A 100 -12.07 -10.54 -10.04
N GLY A 101 -11.68 -11.08 -8.88
CA GLY A 101 -11.16 -12.45 -8.73
C GLY A 101 -12.12 -13.53 -9.24
N PRO A 102 -13.38 -13.59 -8.76
CA PRO A 102 -14.38 -14.54 -9.26
C PRO A 102 -14.61 -14.48 -10.78
N LEU A 103 -14.58 -13.28 -11.37
CA LEU A 103 -14.76 -13.11 -12.82
C LEU A 103 -13.58 -13.70 -13.62
N LEU A 104 -12.35 -13.51 -13.14
CA LEU A 104 -11.15 -14.09 -13.74
C LEU A 104 -11.16 -15.61 -13.62
N ARG A 105 -11.51 -16.14 -12.44
CA ARG A 105 -11.57 -17.60 -12.18
C ARG A 105 -12.58 -18.34 -13.04
N ARG A 106 -13.68 -17.69 -13.44
CA ARG A 106 -14.65 -18.27 -14.38
C ARG A 106 -14.06 -18.56 -15.77
N ARG A 107 -13.06 -17.81 -16.21
CA ARG A 107 -12.38 -18.01 -17.50
C ARG A 107 -11.08 -18.79 -17.39
N ASP A 108 -10.42 -18.69 -16.24
CA ASP A 108 -9.18 -19.36 -15.93
C ASP A 108 -9.27 -19.93 -14.51
N PRO A 109 -9.71 -21.18 -14.36
CA PRO A 109 -9.85 -21.82 -13.05
C PRO A 109 -8.57 -21.84 -12.22
N ALA A 110 -7.40 -21.77 -12.88
CA ALA A 110 -6.10 -21.71 -12.22
C ALA A 110 -5.69 -20.30 -11.77
N PHE A 111 -6.49 -19.27 -12.05
CA PHE A 111 -6.15 -17.90 -11.65
C PHE A 111 -6.17 -17.75 -10.13
N SER A 112 -5.06 -17.26 -9.58
CA SER A 112 -4.94 -16.86 -8.19
C SER A 112 -4.52 -15.40 -8.10
N MET A 113 -5.30 -14.60 -7.36
CA MET A 113 -5.03 -13.17 -7.20
C MET A 113 -3.74 -12.91 -6.40
N PRO A 114 -3.47 -13.59 -5.27
CA PRO A 114 -2.19 -13.46 -4.57
C PRO A 114 -0.97 -13.70 -5.47
N LEU A 115 -0.95 -14.81 -6.22
CA LEU A 115 0.15 -15.13 -7.15
C LEU A 115 0.32 -14.09 -8.24
N PHE A 116 -0.80 -13.59 -8.78
CA PHE A 116 -0.76 -12.52 -9.78
C PHE A 116 -0.11 -11.26 -9.21
N LEU A 117 -0.51 -10.83 -8.01
CA LEU A 117 0.06 -9.64 -7.36
C LEU A 117 1.55 -9.78 -7.06
N ASP A 118 1.98 -10.92 -6.50
CA ASP A 118 3.39 -11.20 -6.25
C ASP A 118 4.21 -11.16 -7.55
N PHE A 119 3.73 -11.81 -8.61
CA PHE A 119 4.38 -11.82 -9.92
C PHE A 119 4.51 -10.41 -10.52
N VAL A 120 3.44 -9.61 -10.50
CA VAL A 120 3.50 -8.27 -11.10
C VAL A 120 4.37 -7.30 -10.30
N GLN A 121 4.45 -7.45 -8.98
CA GLN A 121 5.38 -6.68 -8.16
C GLN A 121 6.84 -7.10 -8.39
N LEU A 122 7.11 -8.40 -8.52
CA LEU A 122 8.44 -8.91 -8.91
C LEU A 122 8.86 -8.32 -10.27
N LEU A 123 7.96 -8.35 -11.25
CA LEU A 123 8.21 -7.78 -12.58
C LEU A 123 8.43 -6.26 -12.53
N HIS A 124 7.62 -5.54 -11.75
CA HIS A 124 7.74 -4.09 -11.53
C HIS A 124 9.10 -3.71 -10.92
N ALA A 125 9.49 -4.40 -9.85
CA ALA A 125 10.78 -4.20 -9.19
C ALA A 125 11.95 -4.48 -10.14
N ARG A 126 11.91 -5.63 -10.83
CA ARG A 126 12.98 -6.01 -11.78
C ARG A 126 13.08 -5.03 -12.94
N PHE A 127 11.96 -4.54 -13.46
CA PHE A 127 11.93 -3.51 -14.51
C PHE A 127 12.64 -2.23 -14.10
N HIS A 128 12.36 -1.72 -12.89
CA HIS A 128 13.02 -0.50 -12.44
C HIS A 128 14.50 -0.70 -12.14
N VAL A 129 14.92 -1.86 -11.62
CA VAL A 129 16.34 -2.16 -11.41
C VAL A 129 17.09 -2.20 -12.75
N LEU A 130 16.57 -2.94 -13.74
CA LEU A 130 17.24 -3.15 -15.02
C LEU A 130 17.29 -1.90 -15.90
N ARG A 131 16.35 -0.95 -15.77
CA ARG A 131 16.46 0.31 -16.54
C ARG A 131 17.64 1.16 -16.09
N GLY A 132 18.11 0.99 -14.85
CA GLY A 132 19.30 1.68 -14.34
C GLY A 132 20.57 1.24 -15.06
N THR A 133 20.76 -0.08 -15.17
CA THR A 133 21.88 -0.68 -15.90
C THR A 133 21.68 -0.68 -17.43
N ARG A 134 20.45 -0.37 -17.88
CA ARG A 134 19.98 -0.44 -19.28
C ARG A 134 19.96 -1.87 -19.85
N ASP A 135 20.14 -2.88 -19.01
CA ASP A 135 20.10 -4.29 -19.40
C ASP A 135 18.67 -4.85 -19.31
N MET A 136 17.79 -4.34 -20.18
CA MET A 136 16.36 -4.65 -20.15
C MET A 136 16.01 -5.96 -20.87
N LYS A 137 16.97 -6.62 -21.53
CA LYS A 137 16.74 -7.77 -22.43
C LYS A 137 16.13 -8.96 -21.71
N ALA A 138 16.51 -9.17 -20.45
CA ALA A 138 15.96 -10.21 -19.58
C ALA A 138 14.43 -10.12 -19.43
N LEU A 139 13.83 -8.94 -19.67
CA LEU A 139 12.38 -8.72 -19.55
C LEU A 139 11.62 -8.84 -20.87
N SER A 140 12.30 -9.10 -21.98
CA SER A 140 11.66 -9.28 -23.29
C SER A 140 10.56 -10.37 -23.32
N PRO A 141 10.59 -11.46 -22.51
CA PRO A 141 9.49 -12.42 -22.48
C PRO A 141 8.22 -11.89 -21.81
N TYR A 142 8.31 -10.79 -21.05
CA TYR A 142 7.25 -10.30 -20.16
C TYR A 142 6.81 -8.87 -20.46
N VAL A 143 7.58 -8.12 -21.24
CA VAL A 143 7.32 -6.70 -21.53
C VAL A 143 7.52 -6.43 -23.01
N ALA A 144 6.61 -5.69 -23.62
CA ALA A 144 6.74 -5.30 -25.03
C ALA A 144 8.07 -4.58 -25.30
N GLY A 145 8.78 -4.98 -26.36
CA GLY A 145 10.09 -4.41 -26.70
C GLY A 145 10.08 -2.88 -26.86
N THR A 146 9.00 -2.33 -27.42
CA THR A 146 8.80 -0.87 -27.53
C THR A 146 8.73 -0.17 -26.18
N LEU A 147 8.23 -0.83 -25.13
CA LEU A 147 8.22 -0.29 -23.76
C LEU A 147 9.60 -0.38 -23.12
N LEU A 148 10.35 -1.46 -23.38
CA LEU A 148 11.73 -1.60 -22.90
C LEU A 148 12.63 -0.50 -23.48
N GLU A 149 12.53 -0.26 -24.79
CA GLU A 149 13.25 0.81 -25.48
C GLU A 149 12.87 2.19 -24.93
N ARG A 150 11.58 2.46 -24.76
CA ARG A 150 11.09 3.72 -24.14
C ARG A 150 11.60 3.89 -22.71
N ALA A 151 11.70 2.83 -21.93
CA ALA A 151 12.22 2.88 -20.56
C ALA A 151 13.70 3.27 -20.52
N VAL A 152 14.51 2.72 -21.44
CA VAL A 152 15.92 3.10 -21.59
C VAL A 152 16.05 4.56 -22.02
N GLN A 153 15.25 5.00 -23.00
CA GLN A 153 15.26 6.39 -23.49
C GLN A 153 14.79 7.40 -22.44
N ALA A 154 13.79 7.05 -21.63
CA ALA A 154 13.25 7.90 -20.58
C ALA A 154 14.15 7.95 -19.32
N THR A 155 15.10 7.02 -19.18
CA THR A 155 16.03 7.00 -18.05
C THR A 155 17.11 8.07 -18.26
N PRO A 156 17.27 9.03 -17.33
CA PRO A 156 18.24 10.12 -17.51
C PRO A 156 19.66 9.58 -17.76
N PRO A 157 20.46 10.19 -18.66
CA PRO A 157 21.80 9.71 -19.00
C PRO A 157 22.74 9.55 -17.80
N GLY A 158 22.61 10.42 -16.79
CA GLY A 158 23.42 10.36 -15.57
C GLY A 158 23.10 9.19 -14.63
N VAL A 159 21.91 8.59 -14.72
CA VAL A 159 21.54 7.46 -13.88
C VAL A 159 22.29 6.22 -14.33
N ARG A 160 23.07 5.64 -13.40
CA ARG A 160 23.85 4.41 -13.59
C ARG A 160 23.22 3.21 -12.91
N GLU A 161 22.48 3.45 -11.84
CA GLU A 161 21.84 2.40 -11.05
C GLU A 161 20.47 2.87 -10.58
N VAL A 162 19.54 1.92 -10.49
CA VAL A 162 18.27 2.11 -9.80
C VAL A 162 18.13 0.99 -8.79
N LYS A 163 17.89 1.36 -7.53
CA LYS A 163 17.80 0.45 -6.39
C LYS A 163 16.67 0.87 -5.44
N ASP A 164 16.48 0.11 -4.36
CA ASP A 164 15.44 0.33 -3.34
C ASP A 164 14.04 0.54 -3.93
N VAL A 165 13.67 -0.33 -4.87
CA VAL A 165 12.34 -0.31 -5.48
C VAL A 165 11.35 -0.95 -4.50
N LEU A 166 10.59 -0.14 -3.75
CA LEU A 166 9.57 -0.65 -2.82
C LEU A 166 8.18 -0.22 -3.31
N VAL A 167 7.25 -1.17 -3.31
CA VAL A 167 5.88 -0.96 -3.81
C VAL A 167 4.96 -0.69 -2.64
N ALA A 168 4.47 0.54 -2.51
CA ALA A 168 3.54 0.95 -1.46
C ALA A 168 2.10 0.46 -1.68
N SER A 169 1.67 0.29 -2.94
CA SER A 169 0.37 -0.32 -3.25
C SER A 169 0.32 -0.85 -4.68
N SER A 170 -0.50 -1.87 -4.89
CA SER A 170 -0.81 -2.47 -6.19
C SER A 170 -2.32 -2.61 -6.34
N ARG A 171 -2.96 -1.63 -7.00
CA ARG A 171 -4.42 -1.62 -7.16
C ARG A 171 -4.82 -2.18 -8.50
N VAL A 172 -5.54 -3.30 -8.47
CA VAL A 172 -6.13 -3.90 -9.67
C VAL A 172 -7.33 -3.08 -10.10
N GLY A 173 -7.28 -2.53 -11.31
CA GLY A 173 -8.41 -1.85 -11.93
C GLY A 173 -9.38 -2.83 -12.58
N GLN A 174 -10.37 -2.28 -13.30
CA GLN A 174 -11.39 -3.08 -13.96
C GLN A 174 -10.79 -3.98 -15.04
N VAL A 175 -11.04 -5.29 -14.94
CA VAL A 175 -10.60 -6.29 -15.91
C VAL A 175 -11.39 -6.13 -17.21
N GLN A 176 -10.68 -6.20 -18.34
CA GLN A 176 -11.26 -6.14 -19.67
C GLN A 176 -11.12 -7.48 -20.37
N PHE A 177 -12.22 -7.93 -20.97
CA PHE A 177 -12.29 -9.21 -21.66
C PHE A 177 -12.53 -8.99 -23.15
N GLY A 178 -11.67 -9.55 -23.99
CA GLY A 178 -11.81 -9.54 -25.44
C GLY A 178 -11.04 -10.68 -26.10
N THR A 179 -10.29 -10.38 -27.17
CA THR A 179 -9.32 -11.31 -27.78
C THR A 179 -8.16 -11.67 -26.84
N SER A 180 -7.94 -10.84 -25.83
CA SER A 180 -7.08 -11.07 -24.68
C SER A 180 -7.80 -10.62 -23.41
N THR A 181 -7.36 -11.16 -22.27
CA THR A 181 -7.73 -10.65 -20.95
C THR A 181 -6.72 -9.57 -20.57
N ARG A 182 -7.20 -8.36 -20.29
CA ARG A 182 -6.35 -7.22 -19.92
C ARG A 182 -6.65 -6.80 -18.49
N ILE A 183 -5.62 -6.66 -17.67
CA ILE A 183 -5.69 -6.27 -16.27
C ILE A 183 -4.85 -5.01 -16.08
N PRO A 184 -5.48 -3.84 -15.86
CA PRO A 184 -4.75 -2.66 -15.43
C PRO A 184 -4.37 -2.78 -13.95
N VAL A 185 -3.12 -2.46 -13.62
CA VAL A 185 -2.62 -2.38 -12.25
C VAL A 185 -2.03 -0.99 -12.05
N ILE A 186 -2.46 -0.29 -11.00
CA ILE A 186 -1.89 0.98 -10.60
C ILE A 186 -0.90 0.71 -9.47
N PHE A 187 0.37 0.94 -9.77
CA PHE A 187 1.44 0.89 -8.79
C PHE A 187 1.66 2.26 -8.17
N THR A 188 1.91 2.23 -6.87
CA THR A 188 2.51 3.33 -6.14
C THR A 188 3.82 2.82 -5.54
N SER A 189 4.95 3.45 -5.83
CA SER A 189 6.26 2.97 -5.40
C SER A 189 7.23 4.10 -5.09
N ASN A 190 8.31 3.78 -4.37
CA ASN A 190 9.52 4.58 -4.36
C ASN A 190 10.60 3.86 -5.16
N VAL A 191 11.47 4.65 -5.78
CA VAL A 191 12.70 4.14 -6.40
C VAL A 191 13.84 5.09 -6.08
N THR A 192 15.03 4.54 -5.83
CA THR A 192 16.25 5.33 -5.68
C THR A 192 17.03 5.27 -6.98
N GLU A 193 17.26 6.42 -7.62
CA GLU A 193 18.16 6.54 -8.77
C GLU A 193 19.52 7.07 -8.31
N SER A 194 20.60 6.43 -8.75
CA SER A 194 21.98 6.80 -8.41
C SER A 194 22.81 7.06 -9.66
N ASP A 195 23.61 8.13 -9.63
CA ASP A 195 24.66 8.40 -10.62
C ASP A 195 26.03 7.85 -10.20
N GLY A 196 26.10 7.17 -9.05
CA GLY A 196 27.32 6.65 -8.42
C GLY A 196 27.89 7.55 -7.32
N VAL A 197 27.44 8.81 -7.23
CA VAL A 197 27.86 9.77 -6.19
C VAL A 197 26.65 10.29 -5.42
N LYS A 198 25.59 10.65 -6.15
CA LYS A 198 24.36 11.20 -5.61
C LYS A 198 23.21 10.22 -5.84
N GLU A 199 22.44 10.04 -4.78
CA GLU A 199 21.20 9.28 -4.80
C GLU A 199 20.00 10.22 -4.73
N THR A 200 19.02 9.98 -5.60
CA THR A 200 17.76 10.72 -5.62
C THR A 200 16.61 9.74 -5.53
N ARG A 201 15.79 9.90 -4.49
CA ARG A 201 14.58 9.10 -4.30
C ARG A 201 13.40 9.74 -5.03
N TRP A 202 12.63 8.91 -5.72
CA TRP A 202 11.45 9.30 -6.47
C TRP A 202 10.23 8.55 -5.97
N PHE A 203 9.13 9.27 -5.81
CA PHE A 203 7.80 8.70 -5.67
C PHE A 203 7.18 8.56 -7.06
N LEU A 204 6.76 7.34 -7.40
CA LEU A 204 6.17 6.99 -8.68
C LEU A 204 4.73 6.50 -8.49
N LYS A 205 3.86 6.99 -9.37
CA LYS A 205 2.54 6.41 -9.60
C LYS A 205 2.45 6.05 -11.07
N GLU A 206 2.20 4.79 -11.35
CA GLU A 206 2.21 4.26 -12.69
C GLU A 206 1.01 3.35 -12.94
N ARG A 207 0.50 3.37 -14.16
CA ARG A 207 -0.51 2.42 -14.63
C ARG A 207 0.14 1.46 -15.60
N TRP A 208 0.12 0.19 -15.24
CA TRP A 208 0.60 -0.91 -16.07
C TRP A 208 -0.60 -1.70 -16.59
N VAL A 209 -0.58 -2.11 -17.85
CA VAL A 209 -1.61 -3.00 -18.40
C VAL A 209 -1.00 -4.32 -18.81
N LEU A 210 -1.34 -5.35 -18.04
CA LEU A 210 -0.98 -6.72 -18.33
C LEU A 210 -2.02 -7.34 -19.24
N SER A 211 -1.57 -8.11 -20.22
CA SER A 211 -2.41 -8.82 -21.17
C SER A 211 -2.03 -10.29 -21.20
N ARG A 212 -3.02 -11.15 -21.33
CA ARG A 212 -2.85 -12.57 -21.58
C ARG A 212 -3.82 -13.04 -22.64
N ALA A 213 -3.34 -13.85 -23.58
CA ALA A 213 -4.19 -14.38 -24.64
C ALA A 213 -5.37 -15.20 -24.06
N THR A 214 -6.53 -15.11 -24.70
CA THR A 214 -7.71 -15.87 -24.29
C THR A 214 -7.45 -17.37 -24.43
N GLY A 215 -7.86 -18.16 -23.43
CA GLY A 215 -7.62 -19.61 -23.38
C GLY A 215 -6.29 -20.02 -22.75
N VAL A 216 -5.38 -19.08 -22.47
CA VAL A 216 -4.14 -19.37 -21.72
C VAL A 216 -4.43 -19.40 -20.22
N THR A 217 -4.09 -20.52 -19.59
CA THR A 217 -4.25 -20.78 -18.16
C THR A 217 -3.13 -20.11 -17.34
N SER A 218 -3.44 -19.65 -16.13
CA SER A 218 -2.42 -19.16 -15.16
C SER A 218 -1.40 -20.25 -14.83
N LYS A 219 -0.15 -19.84 -14.59
CA LYS A 219 0.93 -20.75 -14.21
C LYS A 219 0.84 -21.14 -12.72
N PRO A 220 1.40 -22.29 -12.32
CA PRO A 220 1.47 -22.68 -10.92
C PRO A 220 2.42 -21.79 -10.11
N PRO A 221 2.33 -21.77 -8.77
CA PRO A 221 3.12 -20.90 -7.90
C PRO A 221 4.62 -20.90 -8.18
N GLU A 222 5.21 -22.06 -8.41
CA GLU A 222 6.65 -22.23 -8.65
C GLU A 222 7.11 -21.46 -9.89
N ALA A 223 6.28 -21.44 -10.94
CA ALA A 223 6.56 -20.75 -12.19
C ALA A 223 6.14 -19.26 -12.17
N MET A 224 5.33 -18.83 -11.20
CA MET A 224 4.97 -17.42 -10.98
C MET A 224 5.98 -16.69 -10.09
N ALA A 225 6.79 -17.43 -9.32
CA ALA A 225 7.74 -16.89 -8.36
C ALA A 225 9.06 -16.39 -8.98
N SER A 226 9.28 -16.67 -10.27
CA SER A 226 10.47 -16.31 -11.02
C SER A 226 10.11 -15.67 -12.37
N LEU A 227 11.09 -15.02 -12.99
CA LEU A 227 10.98 -14.44 -14.34
C LEU A 227 11.72 -15.33 -15.36
N ASP A 228 11.45 -16.63 -15.33
CA ASP A 228 12.02 -17.61 -16.26
C ASP A 228 11.33 -17.56 -17.64
N CYS A 229 11.76 -18.37 -18.61
CA CYS A 229 11.05 -18.46 -19.87
C CYS A 229 9.60 -18.97 -19.65
N PRO A 230 8.55 -18.20 -19.98
CA PRO A 230 7.16 -18.62 -19.70
C PRO A 230 6.68 -19.80 -20.54
N SER A 231 7.42 -20.13 -21.61
CA SER A 231 7.14 -21.30 -22.47
C SER A 231 7.76 -22.58 -21.92
N CYS A 232 9.05 -22.59 -21.56
CA CYS A 232 9.78 -23.82 -21.19
C CYS A 232 10.35 -23.85 -19.75
N GLY A 233 10.28 -22.75 -19.00
CA GLY A 233 10.78 -22.66 -17.62
C GLY A 233 12.30 -22.48 -17.47
N SER A 234 13.03 -22.29 -18.57
CA SER A 234 14.48 -22.04 -18.52
C SER A 234 14.80 -20.66 -17.95
N SER A 235 15.74 -20.58 -17.01
CA SER A 235 16.28 -19.34 -16.44
C SER A 235 17.37 -18.68 -17.30
N SER A 236 17.61 -19.19 -18.51
CA SER A 236 18.62 -18.63 -19.41
C SER A 236 18.19 -17.26 -19.93
N GLU A 237 19.15 -16.34 -20.03
CA GLU A 237 18.90 -15.03 -20.63
C GLU A 237 18.41 -15.17 -22.08
N PRO A 238 17.44 -14.36 -22.51
CA PRO A 238 17.00 -14.33 -23.91
C PRO A 238 18.15 -13.93 -24.85
N ARG A 239 18.14 -14.50 -26.06
CA ARG A 239 19.04 -14.11 -27.15
C ARG A 239 18.78 -12.65 -27.58
N PRO A 240 19.70 -12.01 -28.33
CA PRO A 240 19.52 -10.63 -28.80
C PRO A 240 18.25 -10.37 -29.63
N ASP A 241 17.70 -11.40 -30.28
CA ASP A 241 16.45 -11.34 -31.04
C ASP A 241 15.18 -11.51 -30.16
N GLY A 242 15.35 -11.66 -28.84
CA GLY A 242 14.30 -11.90 -27.86
C GLY A 242 13.84 -13.36 -27.76
N SER A 243 14.48 -14.30 -28.49
CA SER A 243 14.15 -15.72 -28.40
C SER A 243 14.77 -16.37 -27.15
N CYS A 244 14.10 -17.36 -26.57
CA CYS A 244 14.66 -18.13 -25.46
C CYS A 244 15.89 -18.94 -25.92
N ALA A 245 16.99 -18.84 -25.18
CA ALA A 245 18.21 -19.59 -25.47
C ALA A 245 18.03 -21.12 -25.42
N HIS A 246 17.05 -21.62 -24.66
CA HIS A 246 16.77 -23.04 -24.51
C HIS A 246 15.75 -23.56 -25.54
N CYS A 247 14.51 -23.03 -25.57
CA CYS A 247 13.45 -23.56 -26.44
C CYS A 247 13.30 -22.82 -27.78
N GLY A 248 14.04 -21.73 -28.02
CA GLY A 248 13.95 -20.95 -29.26
C GLY A 248 12.68 -20.10 -29.41
N GLN A 249 11.75 -20.16 -28.47
CA GLN A 249 10.49 -19.42 -28.55
C GLN A 249 10.69 -17.92 -28.32
N THR A 250 10.04 -17.11 -29.16
CA THR A 250 9.96 -15.65 -28.98
C THR A 250 8.60 -15.31 -28.40
N VAL A 251 8.57 -15.09 -27.09
CA VAL A 251 7.32 -14.85 -26.36
C VAL A 251 6.78 -13.47 -26.68
N ARG A 252 5.54 -13.40 -27.18
CA ARG A 252 4.86 -12.14 -27.48
C ARG A 252 3.40 -12.19 -27.03
N ASN A 253 2.82 -11.02 -26.77
CA ASN A 253 1.38 -10.82 -26.62
C ASN A 253 0.70 -11.75 -25.59
N GLY A 254 1.40 -12.13 -24.53
CA GLY A 254 0.86 -12.97 -23.47
C GLY A 254 0.41 -14.36 -23.91
N GLN A 255 1.10 -14.96 -24.89
CA GLN A 255 0.82 -16.32 -25.39
C GLN A 255 1.04 -17.42 -24.36
N PHE A 256 1.94 -17.20 -23.39
CA PHE A 256 2.33 -18.20 -22.40
C PHE A 256 2.15 -17.74 -20.95
N HIS A 257 2.03 -16.44 -20.71
CA HIS A 257 1.90 -15.85 -19.38
C HIS A 257 1.36 -14.41 -19.50
N TRP A 258 1.42 -13.66 -18.41
CA TRP A 258 1.01 -12.26 -18.34
C TRP A 258 2.12 -11.42 -18.96
N PHE A 259 1.72 -10.50 -19.83
CA PHE A 259 2.64 -9.72 -20.63
C PHE A 259 2.27 -8.24 -20.56
N VAL A 260 3.22 -7.37 -20.24
CA VAL A 260 3.01 -5.93 -20.12
C VAL A 260 2.94 -5.32 -21.50
N THR A 261 1.76 -4.79 -21.84
CA THR A 261 1.47 -4.16 -23.13
C THR A 261 1.44 -2.64 -23.07
N GLU A 262 1.31 -2.06 -21.88
CA GLU A 262 1.26 -0.62 -21.68
C GLU A 262 1.87 -0.26 -20.32
N ILE A 263 2.70 0.78 -20.29
CA ILE A 263 3.17 1.44 -19.06
C ILE A 263 2.94 2.93 -19.25
N SER A 264 2.21 3.54 -18.31
CA SER A 264 1.92 4.97 -18.28
C SER A 264 2.34 5.55 -16.94
N VAL A 265 3.25 6.51 -16.93
CA VAL A 265 3.62 7.25 -15.71
C VAL A 265 2.54 8.28 -15.43
N ILE A 266 1.79 8.11 -14.33
CA ILE A 266 0.75 9.05 -13.89
C ILE A 266 1.41 10.23 -13.17
N SER A 267 2.32 9.95 -12.25
CA SER A 267 3.09 10.98 -11.55
C SER A 267 4.47 10.50 -11.18
N ARG A 268 5.44 11.41 -11.28
CA ARG A 268 6.80 11.21 -10.78
C ARG A 268 7.21 12.49 -10.06
N VAL A 269 7.45 12.38 -8.76
CA VAL A 269 7.88 13.53 -7.92
C VAL A 269 9.05 13.11 -7.03
N PRO A 270 9.95 14.04 -6.66
CA PRO A 270 10.98 13.73 -5.67
C PRO A 270 10.32 13.24 -4.37
N ALA A 271 10.90 12.22 -3.74
CA ALA A 271 10.40 11.73 -2.47
C ALA A 271 10.41 12.85 -1.43
N ARG A 272 9.30 13.01 -0.71
CA ARG A 272 9.14 13.97 0.38
C ARG A 272 8.88 13.21 1.67
N PRO A 273 9.22 13.78 2.84
CA PRO A 273 8.81 13.22 4.11
C PRO A 273 7.31 12.92 4.12
N PRO A 274 6.87 11.85 4.80
CA PRO A 274 5.45 11.58 4.95
C PRO A 274 4.78 12.76 5.64
N GLU A 275 3.61 13.14 5.16
CA GLU A 275 2.82 14.18 5.80
C GLU A 275 2.28 13.63 7.11
N ILE A 276 2.52 14.35 8.20
CA ILE A 276 2.07 13.96 9.53
C ILE A 276 0.77 14.70 9.79
N SER A 277 -0.36 13.98 9.79
CA SER A 277 -1.64 14.52 10.25
C SER A 277 -2.28 13.55 11.25
N GLY A 278 -3.18 14.07 12.08
CA GLY A 278 -3.86 13.34 13.17
C GLY A 278 -5.39 13.45 13.03
N GLY A 279 -5.90 13.13 11.84
CA GLY A 279 -7.32 13.05 11.53
C GLY A 279 -8.02 11.84 12.14
N GLU A 280 -9.36 11.82 12.10
CA GLU A 280 -10.15 10.65 12.47
C GLU A 280 -10.33 9.75 11.24
N GLU A 281 -10.34 8.42 11.42
CA GLU A 281 -10.50 7.50 10.27
C GLU A 281 -11.88 7.66 9.68
N GLU A 282 -11.97 7.66 8.37
CA GLU A 282 -13.25 7.46 7.70
C GLU A 282 -13.62 5.98 7.79
N GLY A 283 -14.91 5.67 7.88
CA GLY A 283 -15.35 4.29 7.70
C GLY A 283 -15.42 3.39 8.95
N THR A 284 -14.78 3.74 10.06
CA THR A 284 -14.75 2.88 11.27
C THR A 284 -16.14 2.53 11.81
N ASP A 285 -17.05 3.51 11.82
CA ASP A 285 -18.43 3.32 12.27
C ASP A 285 -19.36 2.81 11.14
N LEU A 286 -18.85 2.53 9.93
CA LEU A 286 -19.65 1.90 8.86
C LEU A 286 -20.02 0.47 9.22
N ALA A 287 -21.14 0.02 8.65
CA ALA A 287 -21.56 -1.37 8.74
C ALA A 287 -20.50 -2.30 8.12
N THR A 288 -20.24 -3.41 8.79
CA THR A 288 -19.32 -4.44 8.30
C THR A 288 -19.81 -4.97 6.96
N LEU A 289 -18.99 -4.86 5.92
CA LEU A 289 -19.24 -5.45 4.62
C LEU A 289 -18.95 -6.94 4.72
N VAL A 290 -19.99 -7.74 4.53
CA VAL A 290 -19.94 -9.20 4.60
C VAL A 290 -20.25 -9.76 3.22
N SER A 291 -19.48 -10.76 2.78
CA SER A 291 -19.77 -11.45 1.53
C SER A 291 -21.18 -12.06 1.56
N PRO A 292 -22.01 -11.84 0.53
CA PRO A 292 -23.36 -12.42 0.47
C PRO A 292 -23.38 -13.95 0.56
N THR A 293 -22.28 -14.61 0.17
CA THR A 293 -22.15 -16.07 0.15
C THR A 293 -21.43 -16.63 1.38
N LEU A 294 -21.01 -15.79 2.33
CA LEU A 294 -20.18 -16.20 3.48
C LEU A 294 -20.72 -17.45 4.19
N GLY A 295 -22.02 -17.51 4.46
CA GLY A 295 -22.61 -18.64 5.17
C GLY A 295 -22.48 -19.97 4.41
N ALA A 296 -22.60 -19.96 3.09
CA ALA A 296 -22.42 -21.14 2.26
C ALA A 296 -20.92 -21.50 2.12
N ASP A 297 -20.08 -20.50 1.87
CA ASP A 297 -18.64 -20.68 1.68
C ASP A 297 -17.96 -21.20 2.96
N LEU A 298 -18.34 -20.66 4.13
CA LEU A 298 -17.82 -21.12 5.42
C LEU A 298 -18.26 -22.55 5.74
N ARG A 299 -19.50 -22.94 5.41
CA ARG A 299 -19.95 -24.34 5.56
C ARG A 299 -19.15 -25.27 4.66
N ALA A 300 -18.99 -24.91 3.39
CA ALA A 300 -18.20 -25.71 2.44
C ALA A 300 -16.73 -25.85 2.90
N PHE A 301 -16.17 -24.76 3.45
CA PHE A 301 -14.83 -24.76 4.02
C PHE A 301 -14.72 -25.70 5.24
N CYS A 302 -15.63 -25.61 6.22
CA CYS A 302 -15.63 -26.50 7.38
C CYS A 302 -15.88 -27.97 7.01
N THR A 303 -16.68 -28.25 5.96
CA THR A 303 -16.84 -29.63 5.46
C THR A 303 -15.53 -30.18 4.88
N ARG A 304 -14.74 -29.34 4.20
CA ARG A 304 -13.41 -29.73 3.68
C ARG A 304 -12.37 -29.86 4.79
N HIS A 305 -12.53 -29.07 5.87
CA HIS A 305 -11.61 -29.01 7.01
C HIS A 305 -12.35 -29.24 8.32
N PRO A 306 -12.71 -30.51 8.65
CA PRO A 306 -13.42 -30.81 9.90
C PRO A 306 -12.66 -30.37 11.15
N ASP A 307 -11.33 -30.36 11.09
CA ASP A 307 -10.45 -29.93 12.19
C ASP A 307 -10.24 -28.41 12.26
N PHE A 308 -10.91 -27.63 11.40
CA PHE A 308 -10.78 -26.17 11.43
C PHE A 308 -11.43 -25.58 12.68
N ASP A 309 -10.58 -25.10 13.59
CA ASP A 309 -11.00 -24.36 14.77
C ASP A 309 -11.07 -22.85 14.47
N ARG A 310 -12.29 -22.33 14.43
CA ARG A 310 -12.59 -20.89 14.24
C ARG A 310 -12.03 -20.02 15.37
N ALA A 311 -12.04 -20.53 16.61
CA ALA A 311 -11.52 -19.80 17.76
C ALA A 311 -9.99 -19.72 17.70
N ALA A 312 -9.32 -20.82 17.32
CA ALA A 312 -7.87 -20.83 17.09
C ALA A 312 -7.45 -19.88 15.97
N PHE A 313 -8.19 -19.86 14.84
CA PHE A 313 -7.94 -18.89 13.78
C PHE A 313 -8.15 -17.44 14.25
N GLY A 314 -9.22 -17.17 15.01
CA GLY A 314 -9.46 -15.85 15.59
C GLY A 314 -8.35 -15.41 16.54
N ALA A 315 -7.81 -16.33 17.35
CA ALA A 315 -6.66 -16.08 18.22
C ALA A 315 -5.39 -15.77 17.41
N PHE A 316 -5.13 -16.54 16.34
CA PHE A 316 -4.03 -16.29 15.41
C PHE A 316 -4.13 -14.90 14.77
N ALA A 317 -5.30 -14.52 14.26
CA ALA A 317 -5.50 -13.21 13.66
C ALA A 317 -5.24 -12.07 14.66
N ARG A 318 -5.68 -12.24 15.92
CA ARG A 318 -5.40 -11.28 17.01
C ARG A 318 -3.91 -11.18 17.33
N SER A 319 -3.21 -12.31 17.45
CA SER A 319 -1.78 -12.30 17.73
C SER A 319 -0.97 -11.68 16.59
N THR A 320 -1.30 -12.00 15.34
CA THR A 320 -0.66 -11.41 14.16
C THR A 320 -0.90 -9.90 14.12
N PHE A 321 -2.12 -9.46 14.38
CA PHE A 321 -2.45 -8.03 14.48
C PHE A 321 -1.56 -7.32 15.50
N LEU A 322 -1.50 -7.80 16.74
CA LEU A 322 -0.71 -7.16 17.80
C LEU A 322 0.80 -7.20 17.50
N ALA A 323 1.32 -8.31 16.97
CA ALA A 323 2.72 -8.45 16.62
C ALA A 323 3.15 -7.43 15.54
N LEU A 324 2.31 -7.22 14.53
CA LEU A 324 2.54 -6.25 13.47
C LEU A 324 2.51 -4.80 14.00
N GLN A 325 1.52 -4.45 14.84
CA GLN A 325 1.46 -3.10 15.44
C GLN A 325 2.69 -2.80 16.33
N ASP A 326 3.16 -3.79 17.08
CA ASP A 326 4.36 -3.67 17.91
C ASP A 326 5.63 -3.54 17.07
N ALA A 327 5.82 -4.39 16.05
CA ALA A 327 6.94 -4.30 15.11
C ALA A 327 6.96 -2.96 14.37
N TRP A 328 5.79 -2.43 14.00
CA TRP A 328 5.65 -1.10 13.40
C TRP A 328 6.16 -0.01 14.35
N SER A 329 5.71 -0.04 15.60
CA SER A 329 6.07 0.94 16.64
C SER A 329 7.55 0.91 17.02
N ARG A 330 8.16 -0.28 16.96
CA ARG A 330 9.61 -0.51 17.17
C ARG A 330 10.44 -0.22 15.92
N GLN A 331 9.81 0.02 14.77
CA GLN A 331 10.46 0.07 13.45
C GLN A 331 11.33 -1.16 13.20
N ASP A 332 10.87 -2.33 13.60
CA ASP A 332 11.57 -3.62 13.50
C ASP A 332 10.76 -4.59 12.63
N TRP A 333 10.59 -4.22 11.36
CA TRP A 333 9.70 -4.95 10.46
C TRP A 333 10.19 -6.36 10.13
N GLU A 334 11.50 -6.60 10.20
CA GLU A 334 12.10 -7.91 9.90
C GLU A 334 11.63 -8.99 10.89
N ALA A 335 11.33 -8.61 12.14
CA ALA A 335 10.83 -9.52 13.16
C ALA A 335 9.48 -10.17 12.82
N VAL A 336 8.66 -9.53 11.97
CA VAL A 336 7.36 -10.05 11.52
C VAL A 336 7.39 -10.61 10.11
N ARG A 337 8.58 -10.74 9.50
CA ARG A 337 8.74 -11.33 8.15
C ARG A 337 7.96 -12.64 7.95
N PRO A 338 7.93 -13.61 8.89
CA PRO A 338 7.22 -14.88 8.68
C PRO A 338 5.70 -14.73 8.53
N LEU A 339 5.12 -13.61 8.97
CA LEU A 339 3.66 -13.44 9.10
C LEU A 339 3.00 -12.89 7.84
N GLU A 340 3.76 -12.39 6.86
CA GLU A 340 3.24 -11.69 5.69
C GLU A 340 3.71 -12.29 4.37
N THR A 341 2.88 -12.22 3.34
CA THR A 341 3.31 -12.45 1.96
C THR A 341 4.41 -11.48 1.54
N ASP A 342 5.11 -11.78 0.44
CA ASP A 342 6.15 -10.90 -0.10
C ASP A 342 5.59 -9.53 -0.51
N ALA A 343 4.44 -9.53 -1.20
CA ALA A 343 3.81 -8.29 -1.64
C ALA A 343 3.45 -7.36 -0.48
N LEU A 344 2.81 -7.87 0.58
CA LEU A 344 2.43 -7.06 1.72
C LEU A 344 3.64 -6.55 2.51
N PHE A 345 4.64 -7.42 2.70
CA PHE A 345 5.87 -7.03 3.39
C PHE A 345 6.64 -5.93 2.65
N SER A 346 6.68 -5.98 1.32
CA SER A 346 7.25 -4.93 0.48
C SER A 346 6.53 -3.59 0.69
N THR A 347 5.20 -3.62 0.75
CA THR A 347 4.36 -2.44 1.05
C THR A 347 4.64 -1.84 2.42
N HIS A 348 4.73 -2.63 3.48
CA HIS A 348 5.05 -2.07 4.80
C HIS A 348 6.51 -1.60 4.90
N ARG A 349 7.46 -2.28 4.24
CA ARG A 349 8.85 -1.81 4.16
C ARG A 349 8.97 -0.46 3.48
N TYR A 350 8.17 -0.20 2.44
CA TYR A 350 8.10 1.12 1.81
C TYR A 350 7.83 2.20 2.88
N TRP A 351 6.79 2.01 3.69
CA TRP A 351 6.40 2.99 4.71
C TRP A 351 7.44 3.12 5.81
N MET A 352 7.98 2.00 6.30
CA MET A 352 9.05 1.99 7.29
C MET A 352 10.25 2.84 6.85
N GLU A 353 10.65 2.72 5.58
CA GLU A 353 11.75 3.51 5.03
C GLU A 353 11.39 5.00 4.92
N GLN A 354 10.14 5.34 4.60
CA GLN A 354 9.69 6.73 4.61
C GLN A 354 9.82 7.36 6.01
N TYR A 355 9.33 6.67 7.04
CA TYR A 355 9.46 7.12 8.42
C TYR A 355 10.92 7.26 8.85
N ARG A 356 11.75 6.24 8.62
CA ARG A 356 13.17 6.25 8.98
C ARG A 356 13.93 7.39 8.31
N SER A 357 13.73 7.58 7.00
CA SER A 357 14.39 8.64 6.23
C SER A 357 13.98 10.04 6.67
N ALA A 358 12.73 10.21 7.11
CA ALA A 358 12.24 11.45 7.69
C ALA A 358 12.65 11.66 9.16
N GLY A 359 13.30 10.67 9.80
CA GLY A 359 13.61 10.73 11.23
C GLY A 359 12.37 10.69 12.12
N LEU A 360 11.33 10.01 11.64
CA LEU A 360 10.05 9.87 12.30
C LEU A 360 9.85 8.43 12.76
N ARG A 361 9.07 8.27 13.83
CA ARG A 361 8.61 6.99 14.34
C ARG A 361 7.14 7.11 14.72
N ASN A 362 6.27 6.38 14.03
CA ASN A 362 4.89 6.23 14.44
C ASN A 362 4.81 5.17 15.56
N VAL A 363 4.05 5.46 16.60
CA VAL A 363 3.90 4.64 17.80
C VAL A 363 2.42 4.34 18.00
N LEU A 364 2.11 3.05 18.06
CA LEU A 364 0.79 2.49 18.27
C LEU A 364 0.78 1.88 19.67
N GLY A 365 0.22 2.62 20.63
CA GLY A 365 0.26 2.31 22.05
C GLY A 365 -1.07 1.78 22.59
N GLU A 366 -1.03 0.96 23.64
CA GLU A 366 -2.22 0.48 24.36
C GLU A 366 -3.34 -0.11 23.48
N ILE A 367 -2.96 -0.77 22.38
CA ILE A 367 -3.89 -1.31 21.40
C ILE A 367 -4.79 -2.38 22.05
N ALA A 368 -6.10 -2.20 21.94
CA ALA A 368 -7.12 -3.12 22.43
C ALA A 368 -8.02 -3.55 21.28
N ILE A 369 -8.07 -4.86 21.00
CA ILE A 369 -8.95 -5.44 19.99
C ILE A 369 -10.36 -5.59 20.58
N ARG A 370 -11.34 -4.92 19.97
CA ARG A 370 -12.76 -4.95 20.36
C ARG A 370 -13.52 -6.09 19.71
N GLY A 371 -13.18 -6.44 18.47
CA GLY A 371 -13.86 -7.51 17.75
C GLY A 371 -13.06 -7.98 16.56
N VAL A 372 -13.24 -9.26 16.22
CA VAL A 372 -12.71 -9.86 15.00
C VAL A 372 -13.87 -10.62 14.38
N THR A 373 -14.33 -10.18 13.21
CA THR A 373 -15.49 -10.73 12.53
C THR A 373 -15.05 -11.31 11.19
N THR A 374 -15.24 -12.61 10.95
CA THR A 374 -15.03 -13.19 9.62
C THR A 374 -16.08 -12.65 8.67
N VAL A 375 -15.64 -12.07 7.56
CA VAL A 375 -16.52 -11.41 6.56
C VAL A 375 -16.51 -12.10 5.22
N LYS A 376 -15.45 -12.85 4.89
CA LYS A 376 -15.30 -13.52 3.59
C LYS A 376 -14.50 -14.80 3.72
N VAL A 377 -14.90 -15.80 2.95
CA VAL A 377 -14.14 -17.01 2.66
C VAL A 377 -14.01 -17.10 1.15
N GLU A 378 -12.80 -17.22 0.64
CA GLU A 378 -12.55 -17.48 -0.78
C GLU A 378 -11.62 -18.68 -0.96
N VAL A 379 -11.81 -19.41 -2.05
CA VAL A 379 -10.94 -20.51 -2.44
C VAL A 379 -10.65 -20.34 -3.93
N ASP A 380 -9.37 -20.33 -4.28
CA ASP A 380 -8.91 -20.42 -5.67
C ASP A 380 -8.22 -21.76 -5.93
N ALA A 381 -7.46 -21.90 -7.02
CA ALA A 381 -6.78 -23.15 -7.36
C ALA A 381 -5.64 -23.52 -6.39
N TYR A 382 -5.05 -22.56 -5.70
CA TYR A 382 -3.84 -22.75 -4.90
C TYR A 382 -4.01 -22.30 -3.44
N TYR A 383 -4.92 -21.38 -3.17
CA TYR A 383 -5.10 -20.74 -1.88
C TYR A 383 -6.52 -20.83 -1.35
N GLU A 384 -6.61 -20.95 -0.04
CA GLU A 384 -7.80 -20.65 0.75
C GLU A 384 -7.55 -19.33 1.48
N ALA A 385 -8.55 -18.46 1.47
CA ALA A 385 -8.47 -17.11 2.02
C ALA A 385 -9.61 -16.86 3.01
N LEU A 386 -9.26 -16.25 4.15
CA LEU A 386 -10.19 -15.77 5.18
C LEU A 386 -9.98 -14.28 5.37
N THR A 387 -11.00 -13.48 5.06
CA THR A 387 -10.99 -12.05 5.39
C THR A 387 -11.74 -11.83 6.70
N VAL A 388 -11.12 -11.09 7.62
CA VAL A 388 -11.73 -10.63 8.87
C VAL A 388 -11.75 -9.11 8.93
N ARG A 389 -12.79 -8.54 9.51
CA ARG A 389 -12.77 -7.14 9.97
C ARG A 389 -12.34 -7.11 11.42
N ILE A 390 -11.29 -6.37 11.72
CA ILE A 390 -10.76 -6.19 13.08
C ILE A 390 -11.14 -4.79 13.54
N HIS A 391 -11.88 -4.68 14.63
CA HIS A 391 -12.13 -3.41 15.32
C HIS A 391 -11.17 -3.28 16.49
N ALA A 392 -10.49 -2.14 16.61
CA ALA A 392 -9.55 -1.88 17.68
C ALA A 392 -9.61 -0.41 18.13
N ASP A 393 -8.99 -0.13 19.27
CA ASP A 393 -8.62 1.23 19.64
C ASP A 393 -7.31 1.27 20.41
N GLY A 394 -6.64 2.41 20.34
CA GLY A 394 -5.41 2.66 21.07
C GLY A 394 -4.89 4.07 20.83
N LEU A 395 -3.67 4.32 21.30
CA LEU A 395 -2.95 5.56 21.08
C LEU A 395 -2.22 5.48 19.74
N ASP A 396 -2.25 6.56 18.98
CA ASP A 396 -1.57 6.68 17.69
C ASP A 396 -0.91 8.06 17.63
N TYR A 397 0.41 8.07 17.64
CA TYR A 397 1.18 9.31 17.61
C TYR A 397 2.52 9.12 16.93
N THR A 398 2.99 10.17 16.27
CA THR A 398 4.28 10.19 15.59
C THR A 398 5.27 11.03 16.38
N MET A 399 6.43 10.47 16.65
CA MET A 399 7.55 11.13 17.30
C MET A 399 8.67 11.44 16.30
N ASN A 400 9.38 12.54 16.52
CA ASN A 400 10.63 12.84 15.82
C ASN A 400 11.86 12.28 16.57
N ARG A 401 13.07 12.52 16.04
CA ARG A 401 14.34 12.06 16.63
C ARG A 401 14.60 12.61 18.04
N GLU A 402 14.10 13.80 18.36
CA GLU A 402 14.23 14.42 19.68
C GLU A 402 13.19 13.88 20.68
N GLY A 403 12.36 12.92 20.27
CA GLY A 403 11.31 12.34 21.11
C GLY A 403 10.08 13.24 21.28
N ARG A 404 9.96 14.32 20.49
CA ARG A 404 8.79 15.20 20.50
C ARG A 404 7.68 14.60 19.65
N ILE A 405 6.46 14.70 20.14
CA ILE A 405 5.27 14.32 19.37
C ILE A 405 5.01 15.40 18.33
N VAL A 406 5.00 14.99 17.06
CA VAL A 406 4.82 15.85 15.89
C VAL A 406 3.52 15.57 15.14
N GLY A 407 2.76 14.56 15.58
CA GLY A 407 1.38 14.33 15.13
C GLY A 407 0.69 13.22 15.92
N GLY A 408 -0.62 13.13 15.75
CA GLY A 408 -1.47 12.22 16.53
C GLY A 408 -1.59 12.61 18.01
N SER A 409 -1.94 11.64 18.86
CA SER A 409 -2.12 11.85 20.30
C SER A 409 -1.63 10.64 21.11
N ASN A 410 -0.80 10.90 22.13
CA ASN A 410 -0.38 9.92 23.11
C ASN A 410 -1.29 9.85 24.36
N SER A 411 -2.45 10.51 24.33
CA SER A 411 -3.39 10.55 25.46
C SER A 411 -4.84 10.32 25.04
N ARG A 412 -5.21 10.66 23.81
CA ARG A 412 -6.53 10.39 23.25
C ARG A 412 -6.49 9.05 22.51
N ARG A 413 -7.23 8.06 23.01
CA ARG A 413 -7.46 6.80 22.29
C ARG A 413 -8.32 7.05 21.06
N ARG A 414 -7.91 6.45 19.95
CA ARG A 414 -8.60 6.47 18.66
C ARG A 414 -9.18 5.10 18.38
N ARG A 415 -10.44 5.05 17.93
CA ARG A 415 -11.08 3.83 17.43
C ARG A 415 -10.82 3.70 15.94
N PHE A 416 -10.60 2.48 15.47
CA PHE A 416 -10.42 2.17 14.06
C PHE A 416 -10.83 0.74 13.72
N SER A 417 -11.03 0.47 12.43
CA SER A 417 -11.17 -0.88 11.90
C SER A 417 -10.45 -1.08 10.58
N GLU A 418 -10.11 -2.33 10.29
CA GLU A 418 -9.41 -2.75 9.07
C GLU A 418 -9.88 -4.13 8.64
N TYR A 419 -9.85 -4.40 7.33
CA TYR A 419 -10.10 -5.71 6.74
C TYR A 419 -8.78 -6.40 6.44
N TRP A 420 -8.56 -7.55 7.08
CA TRP A 420 -7.33 -8.33 6.98
C TRP A 420 -7.63 -9.64 6.28
N THR A 421 -6.96 -9.91 5.16
CA THR A 421 -7.09 -11.18 4.44
C THR A 421 -5.89 -12.06 4.73
N PHE A 422 -6.15 -13.23 5.29
CA PHE A 422 -5.17 -14.29 5.52
C PHE A 422 -5.32 -15.37 4.46
N ILE A 423 -4.21 -15.88 3.96
CA ILE A 423 -4.17 -16.98 2.99
C ILE A 423 -3.38 -18.17 3.53
N ARG A 424 -3.75 -19.36 3.09
CA ARG A 424 -2.95 -20.58 3.23
C ARG A 424 -3.04 -21.40 1.95
N ARG A 425 -2.01 -22.19 1.66
CA ARG A 425 -1.98 -23.06 0.48
C ARG A 425 -2.96 -24.23 0.65
N ILE A 426 -3.69 -24.57 -0.41
CA ILE A 426 -4.52 -25.78 -0.44
C ILE A 426 -3.63 -27.00 -0.25
N GLY A 427 -4.11 -27.98 0.52
CA GLY A 427 -3.33 -29.17 0.83
C GLY A 427 -2.19 -28.95 1.82
N HIS A 428 -2.18 -27.80 2.53
CA HIS A 428 -1.29 -27.57 3.66
C HIS A 428 -1.26 -28.80 4.59
N ALA A 429 -0.05 -29.28 4.89
CA ALA A 429 0.15 -30.40 5.78
C ALA A 429 -0.23 -29.99 7.21
N ALA A 430 -1.48 -30.27 7.59
CA ALA A 430 -1.94 -30.16 8.97
C ALA A 430 -1.12 -31.14 9.83
N GLY A 431 -0.04 -30.66 10.45
CA GLY A 431 0.85 -31.52 11.22
C GLY A 431 2.24 -30.95 11.53
N SER A 432 2.75 -30.00 10.73
CA SER A 432 3.97 -29.29 11.10
C SER A 432 3.63 -28.18 12.11
N LYS A 433 3.29 -28.55 13.35
CA LYS A 433 3.47 -27.59 14.46
C LYS A 433 4.97 -27.30 14.47
N ALA A 434 5.35 -26.17 13.90
CA ALA A 434 6.70 -25.66 14.08
C ALA A 434 6.98 -25.71 15.60
N PRO A 435 8.14 -26.22 16.04
CA PRO A 435 8.58 -26.01 17.40
C PRO A 435 8.40 -24.52 17.73
N GLU A 436 7.96 -24.14 18.93
CA GLU A 436 7.76 -22.71 19.25
C GLU A 436 9.00 -21.90 18.85
N GLY A 437 8.84 -20.96 17.92
CA GLY A 437 9.93 -20.12 17.39
C GLY A 437 10.87 -20.77 16.34
N GLY A 438 10.57 -22.00 15.89
CA GLY A 438 11.33 -22.73 14.87
C GLY A 438 10.78 -22.58 13.44
N CYS A 439 11.60 -22.93 12.45
CA CYS A 439 11.21 -23.03 11.06
C CYS A 439 10.22 -24.19 10.87
N PRO A 440 9.06 -23.99 10.23
CA PRO A 440 8.10 -25.07 10.03
C PRO A 440 8.60 -26.16 9.06
N GLY A 441 9.60 -25.87 8.22
CA GLY A 441 10.18 -26.84 7.28
C GLY A 441 11.25 -27.75 7.89
N CYS A 442 12.07 -27.25 8.82
CA CYS A 442 13.21 -28.02 9.36
C CYS A 442 13.40 -27.97 10.88
N GLY A 443 12.61 -27.19 11.62
CA GLY A 443 12.71 -27.06 13.07
C GLY A 443 13.86 -26.19 13.59
N ALA A 444 14.79 -25.73 12.75
CA ALA A 444 15.86 -24.81 13.15
C ALA A 444 15.30 -23.44 13.61
N PRO A 445 16.04 -22.63 14.39
CA PRO A 445 15.61 -21.28 14.75
C PRO A 445 15.12 -20.49 13.54
N LEU A 446 13.97 -19.80 13.68
CA LEU A 446 13.32 -19.14 12.55
C LEU A 446 14.11 -17.92 12.09
N LYS A 447 15.03 -18.14 11.14
CA LYS A 447 15.79 -17.08 10.47
C LYS A 447 15.48 -17.09 8.97
N LEU A 448 14.89 -15.99 8.50
CA LEU A 448 14.41 -15.84 7.13
C LEU A 448 15.15 -14.73 6.41
N SER A 449 15.42 -14.93 5.12
CA SER A 449 15.80 -13.84 4.22
C SER A 449 14.63 -12.86 4.03
N MET A 450 14.89 -11.70 3.41
CA MET A 450 13.82 -10.76 3.04
C MET A 450 12.79 -11.37 2.07
N ALA A 451 13.20 -12.38 1.30
CA ALA A 451 12.29 -13.17 0.47
C ALA A 451 11.54 -14.24 1.28
N GLY A 452 11.54 -14.22 2.62
CA GLY A 452 10.80 -15.20 3.43
C GLY A 452 11.29 -16.65 3.29
N ILE A 453 12.53 -16.83 2.82
CA ILE A 453 13.16 -18.14 2.64
C ILE A 453 13.98 -18.45 3.88
N CYS A 454 13.80 -19.65 4.46
CA CYS A 454 14.58 -20.11 5.59
C CYS A 454 16.06 -20.24 5.20
N GLU A 455 16.96 -19.62 5.96
CA GLU A 455 18.40 -19.69 5.69
C GLU A 455 18.98 -21.11 5.83
N TYR A 456 18.31 -21.99 6.59
CA TYR A 456 18.79 -23.35 6.87
C TYR A 456 18.32 -24.37 5.83
N CYS A 457 17.00 -24.47 5.58
CA CYS A 457 16.43 -25.49 4.69
C CYS A 457 15.96 -24.95 3.34
N GLN A 458 16.09 -23.64 3.09
CA GLN A 458 15.64 -22.98 1.87
C GLN A 458 14.13 -23.07 1.61
N ALA A 459 13.33 -23.49 2.60
CA ALA A 459 11.88 -23.50 2.49
C ALA A 459 11.33 -22.06 2.45
N LYS A 460 10.37 -21.81 1.55
CA LYS A 460 9.62 -20.55 1.46
C LYS A 460 8.53 -20.52 2.53
N VAL A 461 8.86 -19.98 3.70
CA VAL A 461 7.96 -19.99 4.88
C VAL A 461 6.74 -19.10 4.67
N THR A 462 6.89 -18.00 3.93
CA THR A 462 5.83 -17.00 3.68
C THR A 462 4.89 -17.35 2.52
N SER A 463 4.97 -18.57 1.98
CA SER A 463 4.15 -19.03 0.84
C SER A 463 2.72 -19.43 1.23
N GLY A 464 2.41 -19.53 2.52
CA GLY A 464 1.18 -20.12 3.03
C GLY A 464 1.18 -21.66 3.07
N GLU A 465 2.27 -22.32 2.68
CA GLU A 465 2.39 -23.79 2.70
C GLU A 465 2.41 -24.36 4.12
N PHE A 466 2.89 -23.59 5.09
CA PHE A 466 3.06 -24.01 6.48
C PHE A 466 1.98 -23.49 7.43
N GLY A 467 0.98 -22.76 6.91
CA GLY A 467 -0.10 -22.20 7.71
C GLY A 467 -0.62 -20.89 7.13
N TRP A 468 -1.36 -20.15 7.95
CA TRP A 468 -1.90 -18.85 7.58
C TRP A 468 -0.79 -17.79 7.52
N VAL A 469 -0.79 -16.99 6.46
CA VAL A 469 0.00 -15.76 6.32
C VAL A 469 -0.91 -14.61 5.92
N LEU A 470 -0.61 -13.40 6.36
CA LEU A 470 -1.35 -12.20 6.02
C LEU A 470 -1.00 -11.75 4.60
N SER A 471 -2.01 -11.59 3.74
CA SER A 471 -1.82 -11.22 2.33
C SER A 471 -2.25 -9.80 1.99
N SER A 472 -3.25 -9.26 2.69
CA SER A 472 -3.71 -7.88 2.49
C SER A 472 -4.27 -7.28 3.76
N ILE A 473 -4.11 -5.95 3.85
CA ILE A 473 -4.82 -5.09 4.79
C ILE A 473 -5.51 -4.01 3.96
N GLU A 474 -6.80 -3.83 4.15
CA GLU A 474 -7.63 -2.85 3.44
C GLU A 474 -8.39 -1.99 4.46
N GLN A 475 -8.41 -0.67 4.23
CA GLN A 475 -9.19 0.26 5.04
C GLN A 475 -10.70 0.14 4.74
N ASP A 476 -11.53 0.64 5.64
CA ASP A 476 -12.99 0.53 5.54
C ASP A 476 -13.55 1.18 4.25
N GLU A 477 -12.92 2.26 3.77
CA GLU A 477 -13.28 2.98 2.55
C GLU A 477 -12.74 2.33 1.27
N GLU A 478 -11.71 1.48 1.37
CA GLU A 478 -11.12 0.78 0.23
C GLU A 478 -11.72 -0.61 0.02
N TYR A 479 -12.15 -1.27 1.09
CA TYR A 479 -12.66 -2.64 1.04
C TYR A 479 -13.99 -2.72 0.27
N GLY A 480 -13.97 -3.49 -0.83
CA GLY A 480 -15.09 -3.61 -1.75
C GLY A 480 -15.97 -4.85 -1.61
N GLY A 481 -15.62 -5.79 -0.72
CA GLY A 481 -16.30 -7.08 -0.56
C GLY A 481 -15.58 -8.27 -1.17
#